data_AF-A0A229UUJ4-F1
#
_entry.id   AF-A0A229UUJ4-F1
#
_cell.length_a   1.000
_cell.length_b   1.000
_cell.length_c   1.000
_cell.angle_alpha   90.00
_cell.angle_beta   90.00
_cell.angle_gamma   90.00
#
_symmetry.space_group_name_H-M   'P 1'
#
loop_
_entity.id
_entity.type
_entity.pdbx_description
1 polymer ?
#
loop_
_entity_poly.entity_id
_entity_poly.type
_entity_poly.pdbx_seq_one_letter_code
_entity_poly.pdbx_strand_id
1 'polypeptide(L)'
;MLFTPEYIKNCLKSLNETWFPNELAILYSNSRTELNIRDKFNLHFAKTLKDNEDYFIQREWEKRRDLAIIRYHNRQTNPVAIFEFKARHAWFIASTERGKRNGESGYEKTFYGDSGVKNGVLQDIYKQTAYSEKIPCFNILIGVNPLNRIPRKYEVYSEDCKEIKGINDSFDKFGSAAKIKELCHSNVKRFCDEQEHSFFAIEYNIGQALDIEWEMLLWGIYRGFDT
;
A
#
# COMPACT_ATOMS: atom_id res chain seq x y z
N MET A 1 -12.72 -20.60 -0.62
CA MET A 1 -13.39 -19.29 -0.72
C MET A 1 -12.48 -18.37 -1.52
N LEU A 2 -12.98 -17.73 -2.58
CA LEU A 2 -12.23 -16.70 -3.32
C LEU A 2 -12.12 -15.44 -2.44
N PHE A 3 -11.04 -14.68 -2.56
CA PHE A 3 -10.79 -13.41 -1.86
C PHE A 3 -10.52 -13.47 -0.34
N THR A 4 -9.96 -14.58 0.16
CA THR A 4 -9.43 -14.65 1.54
C THR A 4 -8.11 -13.87 1.67
N PRO A 5 -7.66 -13.49 2.88
CA PRO A 5 -6.37 -12.82 3.08
C PRO A 5 -5.19 -13.57 2.48
N GLU A 6 -5.17 -14.90 2.63
CA GLU A 6 -4.11 -15.73 2.09
C GLU A 6 -4.13 -15.75 0.55
N TYR A 7 -5.32 -15.78 -0.06
CA TYR A 7 -5.45 -15.67 -1.51
C TYR A 7 -4.94 -14.30 -2.01
N ILE A 8 -5.36 -13.20 -1.37
CA ILE A 8 -4.90 -11.85 -1.75
C ILE A 8 -3.39 -11.69 -1.55
N LYS A 9 -2.84 -12.20 -0.45
CA LYS A 9 -1.41 -12.20 -0.18
C LYS A 9 -0.63 -12.91 -1.28
N ASN A 10 -1.12 -14.07 -1.73
CA ASN A 10 -0.46 -14.83 -2.79
C ASN A 10 -0.60 -14.16 -4.16
N CYS A 11 -1.75 -13.55 -4.47
CA CYS A 11 -1.91 -12.73 -5.67
C CYS A 11 -1.00 -11.51 -5.68
N LEU A 12 -0.80 -10.85 -4.54
CA LEU A 12 0.15 -9.75 -4.46
C LEU A 12 1.56 -10.29 -4.70
N LYS A 13 1.98 -11.34 -3.97
CA LYS A 13 3.33 -11.93 -4.09
C LYS A 13 3.71 -12.27 -5.53
N SER A 14 2.80 -12.87 -6.30
CA SER A 14 3.05 -13.25 -7.68
C SER A 14 3.28 -12.06 -8.62
N LEU A 15 2.85 -10.84 -8.24
CA LEU A 15 3.12 -9.65 -9.05
C LEU A 15 4.61 -9.39 -9.20
N ASN A 16 5.45 -9.77 -8.23
CA ASN A 16 6.90 -9.56 -8.29
C ASN A 16 7.54 -10.17 -9.55
N GLU A 17 6.95 -11.25 -10.07
CA GLU A 17 7.44 -11.97 -11.26
C GLU A 17 6.98 -11.34 -12.59
N THR A 18 6.13 -10.31 -12.53
CA THR A 18 5.48 -9.72 -13.72
C THR A 18 6.10 -8.41 -14.20
N TRP A 19 7.13 -7.93 -13.50
CA TRP A 19 7.81 -6.67 -13.76
C TRP A 19 9.09 -6.90 -14.56
N PHE A 20 9.43 -5.94 -15.41
CA PHE A 20 10.75 -5.92 -16.00
C PHE A 20 11.81 -5.60 -14.93
N PRO A 21 13.07 -6.07 -15.09
CA PRO A 21 14.14 -5.74 -14.16
C PRO A 21 14.25 -4.23 -13.94
N ASN A 22 14.33 -3.81 -12.68
CA ASN A 22 14.45 -2.41 -12.22
C ASN A 22 13.25 -1.49 -12.53
N GLU A 23 12.19 -1.98 -13.18
CA GLU A 23 11.03 -1.17 -13.58
C GLU A 23 10.41 -0.45 -12.36
N LEU A 24 10.14 -1.21 -11.30
CA LEU A 24 9.56 -0.67 -10.09
C LEU A 24 10.52 0.27 -9.35
N ALA A 25 11.81 -0.06 -9.25
CA ALA A 25 12.78 0.86 -8.64
C ALA A 25 12.81 2.22 -9.35
N ILE A 26 12.80 2.25 -10.69
CA ILE A 26 12.79 3.49 -11.48
C ILE A 26 11.49 4.29 -11.28
N LEU A 27 10.34 3.62 -11.32
CA LEU A 27 9.04 4.27 -11.17
C LEU A 27 8.86 4.89 -9.79
N TYR A 28 9.33 4.20 -8.75
CA TYR A 28 9.09 4.58 -7.35
C TYR A 28 10.24 5.36 -6.70
N SER A 29 11.44 5.43 -7.31
CA SER A 29 12.49 6.32 -6.85
C SER A 29 12.13 7.80 -7.06
N ASN A 30 11.29 8.08 -8.06
CA ASN A 30 10.99 9.43 -8.53
C ASN A 30 9.51 9.82 -8.37
N SER A 31 8.64 8.89 -7.94
CA SER A 31 7.22 9.17 -7.78
C SER A 31 6.58 8.37 -6.64
N ARG A 32 5.53 8.93 -6.04
CA ARG A 32 4.63 8.26 -5.10
C ARG A 32 3.34 7.90 -5.83
N THR A 33 3.32 6.78 -6.55
CA THR A 33 2.12 6.37 -7.29
C THR A 33 1.71 4.94 -6.97
N GLU A 34 0.49 4.73 -6.52
CA GLU A 34 -0.11 3.40 -6.34
C GLU A 34 -0.56 2.75 -7.66
N LEU A 35 -0.66 3.54 -8.75
CA LEU A 35 -1.29 3.14 -10.00
C LEU A 35 -0.63 1.91 -10.64
N ASN A 36 0.70 1.81 -10.55
CA ASN A 36 1.45 0.69 -11.15
C ASN A 36 1.04 -0.65 -10.52
N ILE A 37 1.14 -0.74 -9.19
CA ILE A 37 0.76 -1.96 -8.46
C ILE A 37 -0.73 -2.25 -8.62
N ARG A 38 -1.60 -1.24 -8.52
CA ARG A 38 -3.05 -1.39 -8.73
C ARG A 38 -3.37 -1.96 -10.10
N ASP A 39 -2.78 -1.40 -11.16
CA ASP A 39 -3.13 -1.78 -12.53
C ASP A 39 -2.56 -3.17 -12.89
N LYS A 40 -1.36 -3.53 -12.43
CA LYS A 40 -0.87 -4.92 -12.55
C LYS A 40 -1.70 -5.90 -11.73
N PHE A 41 -2.11 -5.53 -10.52
CA PHE A 41 -3.02 -6.33 -9.71
C PHE A 41 -4.35 -6.57 -10.42
N ASN A 42 -4.94 -5.53 -11.01
CA ASN A 42 -6.14 -5.63 -11.82
C ASN A 42 -5.96 -6.60 -13.01
N LEU A 43 -4.89 -6.44 -13.79
CA LEU A 43 -4.59 -7.32 -14.92
C LEU A 43 -4.40 -8.77 -14.48
N HIS A 44 -3.75 -9.00 -13.33
CA HIS A 44 -3.57 -10.34 -12.78
C HIS A 44 -4.93 -10.95 -12.39
N PHE A 45 -5.77 -10.22 -11.67
CA PHE A 45 -7.12 -10.67 -11.33
C PHE A 45 -7.99 -10.93 -12.55
N ALA A 46 -7.91 -10.07 -13.57
CA ALA A 46 -8.68 -10.23 -14.81
C ALA A 46 -8.32 -11.54 -15.52
N LYS A 47 -7.02 -11.90 -15.52
CA LYS A 47 -6.56 -13.18 -16.08
C LYS A 47 -7.06 -14.37 -15.27
N THR A 48 -7.06 -14.28 -13.94
CA THR A 48 -7.53 -15.36 -13.07
C THR A 48 -9.04 -15.57 -13.14
N LEU A 49 -9.80 -14.49 -13.33
CA LEU A 49 -11.26 -14.52 -13.40
C LEU A 49 -11.81 -14.70 -14.83
N LYS A 50 -10.94 -14.75 -15.85
CA LYS A 50 -11.33 -14.69 -17.28
C LYS A 50 -12.36 -15.75 -17.70
N ASP A 51 -12.28 -16.95 -17.10
CA ASP A 51 -13.14 -18.09 -17.44
C ASP A 51 -14.40 -18.15 -16.56
N ASN A 52 -14.58 -17.16 -15.69
CA ASN A 52 -15.70 -17.07 -14.77
C ASN A 52 -16.62 -15.91 -15.14
N GLU A 53 -17.65 -16.22 -15.93
CA GLU A 53 -18.62 -15.24 -16.46
C GLU A 53 -19.41 -14.51 -15.35
N ASP A 54 -19.43 -15.07 -14.14
CA ASP A 54 -20.10 -14.45 -12.99
C ASP A 54 -19.28 -13.31 -12.37
N TYR A 55 -18.03 -13.07 -12.77
CA TYR A 55 -17.21 -12.01 -12.16
C TYR A 55 -16.68 -11.00 -13.17
N PHE A 56 -16.67 -9.73 -12.77
CA PHE A 56 -15.94 -8.68 -13.47
C PHE A 56 -15.27 -7.72 -12.49
N ILE A 57 -14.30 -6.96 -13.00
CA ILE A 57 -13.53 -6.00 -12.22
C ILE A 57 -13.99 -4.59 -12.56
N GLN A 58 -14.37 -3.83 -11.55
CA GLN A 58 -14.76 -2.44 -11.67
C GLN A 58 -13.71 -1.54 -11.04
N ARG A 59 -13.06 -0.71 -11.85
CA ARG A 59 -12.17 0.36 -11.38
C ARG A 59 -13.00 1.54 -10.88
N GLU A 60 -12.43 2.32 -9.96
CA GLU A 60 -12.99 3.59 -9.48
C GLU A 60 -14.42 3.46 -8.91
N TRP A 61 -14.66 2.38 -8.17
CA TRP A 61 -15.96 2.13 -7.55
C TRP A 61 -16.33 3.27 -6.58
N GLU A 62 -17.55 3.79 -6.73
CA GLU A 62 -18.13 4.88 -5.90
C GLU A 62 -17.19 6.09 -5.71
N LYS A 63 -16.45 6.46 -6.77
CA LYS A 63 -15.59 7.66 -6.85
C LYS A 63 -14.41 7.72 -5.87
N ARG A 64 -14.16 6.67 -5.08
CA ARG A 64 -13.12 6.69 -4.02
C ARG A 64 -12.38 5.38 -3.80
N ARG A 65 -12.85 4.25 -4.34
CA ARG A 65 -12.16 2.96 -4.22
C ARG A 65 -11.44 2.64 -5.52
N ASP A 66 -10.21 2.15 -5.40
CA ASP A 66 -9.37 1.84 -6.56
C ASP A 66 -9.94 0.71 -7.41
N LEU A 67 -10.38 -0.38 -6.75
CA LEU A 67 -10.81 -1.59 -7.45
C LEU A 67 -11.87 -2.36 -6.64
N ALA A 68 -12.91 -2.81 -7.31
CA ALA A 68 -13.92 -3.71 -6.76
C ALA A 68 -14.08 -4.93 -7.67
N ILE A 69 -14.21 -6.11 -7.05
CA ILE A 69 -14.62 -7.32 -7.75
C ILE A 69 -16.12 -7.46 -7.58
N ILE A 70 -16.84 -7.52 -8.69
CA ILE A 70 -18.29 -7.61 -8.72
C ILE A 70 -18.69 -9.01 -9.19
N ARG A 71 -19.59 -9.65 -8.46
CA ARG A 71 -20.27 -10.85 -8.92
C ARG A 71 -21.59 -10.47 -9.59
N TYR A 72 -21.80 -10.91 -10.82
CA TYR A 72 -23.05 -10.82 -11.54
C TYR A 72 -23.68 -12.19 -11.66
N HIS A 73 -24.81 -12.41 -10.98
CA HIS A 73 -25.54 -13.67 -11.06
C HIS A 73 -27.03 -13.40 -10.91
N ASN A 74 -27.89 -14.12 -11.65
CA ASN A 74 -29.36 -13.93 -11.64
C ASN A 74 -29.81 -12.47 -11.81
N ARG A 75 -29.17 -11.72 -12.72
CA ARG A 75 -29.42 -10.30 -12.98
C ARG A 75 -29.18 -9.36 -11.79
N GLN A 76 -28.38 -9.79 -10.81
CA GLN A 76 -27.97 -8.98 -9.67
C GLN A 76 -26.46 -8.81 -9.63
N THR A 77 -25.99 -7.57 -9.45
CA THR A 77 -24.59 -7.24 -9.21
C THR A 77 -24.34 -7.05 -7.72
N ASN A 78 -23.39 -7.78 -7.16
CA ASN A 78 -22.98 -7.64 -5.78
C ASN A 78 -21.45 -7.53 -5.67
N PRO A 79 -20.91 -6.50 -5.00
CA PRO A 79 -19.48 -6.47 -4.69
C PRO A 79 -19.12 -7.64 -3.77
N VAL A 80 -18.03 -8.32 -4.08
CA VAL A 80 -17.53 -9.48 -3.30
C VAL A 80 -16.15 -9.25 -2.71
N ALA A 81 -15.43 -8.24 -3.18
CA ALA A 81 -14.18 -7.76 -2.58
C ALA A 81 -13.91 -6.33 -3.03
N ILE A 82 -13.36 -5.51 -2.14
CA ILE A 82 -12.98 -4.12 -2.41
C ILE A 82 -11.51 -3.94 -2.05
N PHE A 83 -10.78 -3.21 -2.89
CA PHE A 83 -9.37 -2.93 -2.74
C PHE A 83 -9.12 -1.42 -2.83
N GLU A 84 -8.26 -0.94 -1.95
CA GLU A 84 -7.74 0.42 -1.95
C GLU A 84 -6.22 0.36 -1.82
N PHE A 85 -5.51 1.10 -2.66
CA PHE A 85 -4.06 1.10 -2.70
C PHE A 85 -3.53 2.45 -2.25
N LYS A 86 -2.44 2.45 -1.48
CA LYS A 86 -1.81 3.69 -1.04
C LYS A 86 -0.30 3.59 -1.06
N ALA A 87 0.35 4.48 -1.82
CA ALA A 87 1.80 4.57 -1.87
C ALA A 87 2.37 5.64 -0.93
N ARG A 88 3.40 5.27 -0.17
CA ARG A 88 4.17 6.14 0.72
C ARG A 88 5.65 5.75 0.67
N HIS A 89 6.54 6.69 0.90
CA HIS A 89 7.94 6.32 1.15
C HIS A 89 8.07 5.70 2.55
N ALA A 90 8.94 4.71 2.69
CA ALA A 90 9.16 4.02 3.95
C ALA A 90 9.62 4.98 5.05
N TRP A 91 10.47 5.97 4.72
CA TRP A 91 10.89 6.98 5.68
C TRP A 91 9.72 7.73 6.32
N PHE A 92 8.66 8.01 5.55
CA PHE A 92 7.48 8.71 6.06
C PHE A 92 6.74 7.83 7.06
N ILE A 93 6.51 6.56 6.71
CA ILE A 93 5.88 5.56 7.58
C ILE A 93 6.70 5.33 8.86
N ALA A 94 8.03 5.24 8.75
CA ALA A 94 8.92 5.08 9.90
C ALA A 94 8.91 6.32 10.81
N SER A 95 8.79 7.52 10.22
CA SER A 95 8.82 8.80 10.93
C SER A 95 7.53 9.18 11.66
N THR A 96 6.44 8.43 11.51
CA THR A 96 5.19 8.72 12.21
C THR A 96 5.34 8.47 13.72
N GLU A 97 5.70 9.53 14.44
CA GLU A 97 5.89 9.53 15.89
C GLU A 97 4.59 9.25 16.66
N ARG A 98 4.73 8.69 17.87
CA ARG A 98 3.69 8.66 18.91
C ARG A 98 3.13 10.08 19.08
N GLY A 99 1.81 10.23 19.17
CA GLY A 99 1.10 11.50 19.15
C GLY A 99 1.82 12.64 19.89
N LYS A 100 2.15 13.72 19.18
CA LYS A 100 2.58 14.96 19.84
C LYS A 100 1.35 15.64 20.45
N ARG A 101 1.31 15.64 21.79
CA ARG A 101 0.66 16.57 22.74
C ARG A 101 -0.87 16.84 22.66
N ASN A 102 -1.59 16.47 21.60
CA ASN A 102 -3.01 16.83 21.46
C ASN A 102 -3.98 15.63 21.39
N GLY A 103 -3.57 14.44 21.86
CA GLY A 103 -4.43 13.25 21.82
C GLY A 103 -4.60 12.62 20.44
N GLU A 104 -4.13 13.26 19.37
CA GLU A 104 -4.07 12.69 18.03
C GLU A 104 -2.82 11.84 17.88
N SER A 105 -3.02 10.56 17.59
CA SER A 105 -1.95 9.61 17.33
C SER A 105 -1.32 9.91 15.96
N GLY A 106 0.00 10.14 15.91
CA GLY A 106 0.68 10.55 14.67
C GLY A 106 0.63 9.54 13.52
N TYR A 107 0.12 8.32 13.75
CA TYR A 107 -0.01 7.26 12.75
C TYR A 107 -1.12 7.55 11.73
N GLU A 108 -2.14 8.32 12.08
CA GLU A 108 -3.27 8.60 11.19
C GLU A 108 -2.79 9.25 9.88
N LYS A 109 -1.68 10.01 9.97
CA LYS A 109 -1.00 10.67 8.86
C LYS A 109 -0.42 9.71 7.81
N THR A 110 -0.01 8.50 8.20
CA THR A 110 0.38 7.43 7.25
C THR A 110 -0.75 7.12 6.27
N PHE A 111 -1.96 7.25 6.77
CA PHE A 111 -3.24 6.90 6.16
C PHE A 111 -4.03 8.17 5.75
N TYR A 112 -3.44 9.37 5.75
CA TYR A 112 -4.12 10.54 5.18
C TYR A 112 -4.20 10.44 3.66
N GLY A 113 -5.28 10.97 3.09
CA GLY A 113 -5.43 11.11 1.64
C GLY A 113 -4.44 12.12 1.09
N ASP A 114 -4.32 12.19 -0.23
CA ASP A 114 -3.45 13.21 -0.84
C ASP A 114 -4.02 14.61 -0.56
N SER A 115 -3.14 15.60 -0.37
CA SER A 115 -3.45 16.98 0.09
C SER A 115 -3.58 17.20 1.61
N GLY A 116 -3.22 16.22 2.45
CA GLY A 116 -3.25 16.40 3.90
C GLY A 116 -4.67 16.47 4.50
N VAL A 117 -5.67 16.02 3.73
CA VAL A 117 -7.04 15.87 4.24
C VAL A 117 -7.00 14.82 5.34
N LYS A 118 -7.37 15.26 6.55
CA LYS A 118 -7.11 14.65 7.85
C LYS A 118 -7.70 13.26 8.08
N ASN A 119 -8.18 12.58 7.05
CA ASN A 119 -9.13 11.49 7.22
C ASN A 119 -9.35 10.63 5.96
N GLY A 120 -8.47 10.62 4.96
CA GLY A 120 -8.70 9.85 3.72
C GLY A 120 -8.93 8.35 4.00
N VAL A 121 -7.87 7.63 4.36
CA VAL A 121 -7.97 6.18 4.59
C VAL A 121 -8.70 5.88 5.91
N LEU A 122 -8.68 6.74 6.93
CA LEU A 122 -9.47 6.54 8.15
C LEU A 122 -10.97 6.71 7.93
N GLN A 123 -11.45 7.75 7.22
CA GLN A 123 -12.86 7.78 6.82
C GLN A 123 -13.19 6.62 5.90
N ASP A 124 -12.25 6.20 5.07
CA ASP A 124 -12.51 5.11 4.14
C ASP A 124 -12.51 3.75 4.86
N ILE A 125 -11.78 3.58 5.97
CA ILE A 125 -11.89 2.47 6.93
C ILE A 125 -13.17 2.58 7.77
N TYR A 126 -13.53 3.77 8.28
CA TYR A 126 -14.79 3.94 9.01
C TYR A 126 -16.02 3.76 8.11
N LYS A 127 -15.96 4.17 6.84
CA LYS A 127 -16.96 3.84 5.81
C LYS A 127 -16.92 2.37 5.44
N GLN A 128 -15.79 1.67 5.58
CA GLN A 128 -15.77 0.22 5.44
C GLN A 128 -16.76 -0.39 6.41
N THR A 129 -16.95 0.11 7.64
CA THR A 129 -18.00 -0.38 8.56
C THR A 129 -19.39 -0.53 7.93
N ALA A 130 -19.77 0.34 6.98
CA ALA A 130 -21.06 0.26 6.29
C ALA A 130 -21.15 -0.89 5.24
N TYR A 131 -20.00 -1.34 4.70
CA TYR A 131 -19.92 -2.38 3.66
C TYR A 131 -19.26 -3.69 4.16
N SER A 132 -18.38 -3.59 5.17
CA SER A 132 -17.44 -4.61 5.62
C SER A 132 -18.08 -5.71 6.44
N GLU A 133 -19.24 -5.45 7.04
CA GLU A 133 -20.00 -6.50 7.73
C GLU A 133 -20.39 -7.64 6.77
N LYS A 134 -20.35 -7.40 5.44
CA LYS A 134 -20.71 -8.41 4.43
C LYS A 134 -19.68 -8.60 3.31
N ILE A 135 -18.75 -7.66 3.10
CA ILE A 135 -17.84 -7.65 1.95
C ILE A 135 -16.37 -7.52 2.40
N PRO A 136 -15.49 -8.46 2.02
CA PRO A 136 -14.04 -8.33 2.19
C PRO A 136 -13.51 -6.98 1.68
N CYS A 137 -12.85 -6.21 2.54
CA CYS A 137 -12.19 -4.95 2.18
C CYS A 137 -10.70 -5.02 2.53
N PHE A 138 -9.85 -4.78 1.54
CA PHE A 138 -8.38 -4.83 1.67
C PHE A 138 -7.78 -3.47 1.37
N ASN A 139 -7.11 -2.88 2.36
CA ASN A 139 -6.30 -1.67 2.19
C ASN A 139 -4.84 -2.10 1.99
N ILE A 140 -4.29 -1.86 0.80
CA ILE A 140 -2.93 -2.22 0.42
C ILE A 140 -2.04 -1.00 0.58
N LEU A 141 -1.30 -0.94 1.69
CA LEU A 141 -0.26 0.07 1.91
C LEU A 141 1.04 -0.36 1.24
N ILE A 142 1.61 0.51 0.43
CA ILE A 142 2.85 0.33 -0.32
C ILE A 142 3.90 1.28 0.26
N GLY A 143 4.92 0.73 0.91
CA GLY A 143 6.10 1.41 1.39
C GLY A 143 7.27 1.17 0.44
N VAL A 144 7.96 2.22 0.01
CA VAL A 144 9.17 2.08 -0.83
C VAL A 144 10.39 2.45 0.00
N ASN A 145 11.33 1.52 0.13
CA ASN A 145 12.50 1.65 1.00
C ASN A 145 13.80 1.48 0.21
N PRO A 146 14.64 2.53 0.10
CA PRO A 146 15.99 2.38 -0.41
C PRO A 146 16.85 1.62 0.61
N LEU A 147 17.74 0.73 0.15
CA LEU A 147 18.62 -0.03 1.05
C LEU A 147 19.82 0.78 1.56
N ASN A 148 20.12 1.90 0.91
CA ASN A 148 21.20 2.81 1.26
C ASN A 148 20.77 4.27 1.07
N ARG A 149 21.58 5.19 1.60
CA ARG A 149 21.46 6.62 1.30
C ARG A 149 21.57 6.86 -0.20
N ILE A 150 20.79 7.81 -0.71
CA ILE A 150 20.94 8.25 -2.10
C ILE A 150 22.29 8.96 -2.22
N PRO A 151 23.16 8.56 -3.18
CA PRO A 151 24.48 9.16 -3.36
C PRO A 151 24.40 10.68 -3.56
N ARG A 152 25.36 11.42 -2.99
CA ARG A 152 25.40 12.90 -3.02
C ARG A 152 25.33 13.50 -4.42
N LYS A 153 25.82 12.79 -5.44
CA LYS A 153 25.75 13.25 -6.84
C LYS A 153 24.32 13.47 -7.34
N TYR A 154 23.31 12.90 -6.67
CA TYR A 154 21.89 13.11 -6.97
C TYR A 154 21.24 14.22 -6.12
N GLU A 155 21.93 14.76 -5.10
CA GLU A 155 21.40 15.86 -4.27
C GLU A 155 21.14 17.13 -5.10
N VAL A 156 21.84 17.30 -6.23
CA VAL A 156 21.59 18.39 -7.19
C VAL A 156 20.16 18.37 -7.75
N TYR A 157 19.49 17.21 -7.75
CA TYR A 157 18.10 17.07 -8.19
C TYR A 157 17.09 17.25 -7.05
N SER A 158 17.53 17.61 -5.83
CA SER A 158 16.64 17.72 -4.67
C SER A 158 15.61 18.83 -4.78
N GLU A 159 15.85 19.85 -5.62
CA GLU A 159 14.87 20.89 -5.94
C GLU A 159 13.69 20.33 -6.74
N ASP A 160 13.96 19.42 -7.68
CA ASP A 160 12.96 18.75 -8.52
C ASP A 160 12.36 17.51 -7.85
N CYS A 161 13.16 16.81 -7.04
CA CYS A 161 12.80 15.59 -6.34
C CYS A 161 12.94 15.76 -4.82
N LYS A 162 11.87 16.30 -4.22
CA LYS A 162 11.80 16.60 -2.77
C LYS A 162 12.02 15.38 -1.87
N GLU A 163 11.88 14.18 -2.41
CA GLU A 163 12.04 12.92 -1.67
C GLU A 163 13.49 12.57 -1.37
N ILE A 164 14.44 13.02 -2.20
CA ILE A 164 15.87 12.71 -2.01
C ILE A 164 16.35 13.15 -0.64
N LYS A 165 16.00 14.39 -0.26
CA LYS A 165 16.33 14.94 1.05
C LYS A 165 15.65 14.15 2.17
N GLY A 166 14.36 13.87 2.07
CA GLY A 166 13.61 13.12 3.08
C GLY A 166 14.17 11.72 3.32
N ILE A 167 14.58 11.03 2.26
CA ILE A 167 15.26 9.74 2.33
C ILE A 167 16.58 9.88 3.09
N ASN A 168 17.47 10.78 2.67
CA ASN A 168 18.78 10.93 3.29
C ASN A 168 18.69 11.38 4.76
N ASP A 169 17.81 12.34 5.07
CA ASP A 169 17.52 12.78 6.44
C ASP A 169 17.00 11.61 7.31
N SER A 170 16.27 10.67 6.73
CA SER A 170 15.80 9.49 7.46
C SER A 170 16.92 8.52 7.82
N PHE A 171 17.94 8.37 6.96
CA PHE A 171 19.14 7.60 7.31
C PHE A 171 19.95 8.31 8.38
N ASP A 172 20.02 9.65 8.37
CA ASP A 172 20.63 10.40 9.47
C ASP A 172 19.89 10.19 10.79
N LYS A 173 18.56 10.13 10.75
CA LYS A 173 17.72 9.96 11.96
C LYS A 173 17.69 8.51 12.48
N PHE A 174 17.57 7.53 11.59
CA PHE A 174 17.27 6.13 11.95
C PHE A 174 18.45 5.17 11.71
N GLY A 175 19.51 5.61 11.03
CA GLY A 175 20.77 4.90 10.86
C GLY A 175 20.81 3.92 9.69
N SER A 176 19.82 3.04 9.52
CA SER A 176 19.86 1.98 8.49
C SER A 176 18.50 1.66 7.87
N ALA A 177 18.54 1.09 6.66
CA ALA A 177 17.34 0.63 5.95
C ALA A 177 16.59 -0.44 6.75
N ALA A 178 17.33 -1.35 7.42
CA ALA A 178 16.76 -2.35 8.32
C ALA A 178 15.99 -1.70 9.48
N LYS A 179 16.53 -0.63 10.07
CA LYS A 179 15.84 0.07 11.16
C LYS A 179 14.59 0.82 10.67
N ILE A 180 14.67 1.45 9.50
CA ILE A 180 13.52 2.11 8.85
C ILE A 180 12.39 1.09 8.61
N LYS A 181 12.72 -0.07 8.05
CA LYS A 181 11.78 -1.17 7.79
C LYS A 181 11.14 -1.71 9.07
N GLU A 182 11.94 -1.95 10.11
CA GLU A 182 11.46 -2.38 11.43
C GLU A 182 10.44 -1.38 12.00
N LEU A 183 10.76 -0.08 11.93
CA LEU A 183 9.86 1.00 12.37
C LEU A 183 8.58 1.04 11.54
N CYS A 184 8.67 0.86 10.22
CA CYS A 184 7.48 0.78 9.36
C CYS A 184 6.56 -0.37 9.79
N HIS A 185 7.12 -1.57 9.95
CA HIS A 185 6.34 -2.74 10.36
C HIS A 185 5.72 -2.54 11.76
N SER A 186 6.49 -2.02 12.72
CA SER A 186 5.99 -1.72 14.06
C SER A 186 4.86 -0.69 14.05
N ASN A 187 4.95 0.33 13.20
CA ASN A 187 3.91 1.37 13.11
C ASN A 187 2.64 0.85 12.45
N VAL A 188 2.74 0.06 11.39
CA VAL A 188 1.59 -0.58 10.74
C VAL A 188 0.93 -1.61 11.67
N LYS A 189 1.72 -2.44 12.35
CA LYS A 189 1.20 -3.41 13.32
C LYS A 189 0.40 -2.70 14.41
N ARG A 190 0.99 -1.66 15.02
CA ARG A 190 0.31 -0.90 16.08
C ARG A 190 -1.01 -0.31 15.60
N PHE A 191 -1.01 0.30 14.41
CA PHE A 191 -2.24 0.83 13.80
C PHE A 191 -3.32 -0.25 13.69
N CYS A 192 -2.95 -1.43 13.19
CA CYS A 192 -3.90 -2.54 13.04
C CYS A 192 -4.41 -3.01 14.40
N ASP A 193 -3.54 -3.18 15.39
CA ASP A 193 -3.94 -3.57 16.76
C ASP A 193 -4.92 -2.55 17.39
N GLU A 194 -4.65 -1.25 17.25
CA GLU A 194 -5.46 -0.15 17.80
C GLU A 194 -6.82 0.02 17.11
N GLN A 195 -6.94 -0.43 15.86
CA GLN A 195 -8.17 -0.35 15.06
C GLN A 195 -8.87 -1.70 14.90
N GLU A 196 -8.44 -2.73 15.64
CA GLU A 196 -8.98 -4.10 15.55
C GLU A 196 -8.94 -4.68 14.13
N HIS A 197 -7.89 -4.35 13.38
CA HIS A 197 -7.60 -4.90 12.06
C HIS A 197 -6.54 -6.00 12.12
N SER A 198 -6.63 -6.92 11.18
CA SER A 198 -5.58 -7.88 10.86
C SER A 198 -4.79 -7.37 9.66
N PHE A 199 -3.55 -7.83 9.52
CA PHE A 199 -2.76 -7.54 8.33
C PHE A 199 -1.80 -8.68 8.00
N PHE A 200 -1.39 -8.73 6.73
CA PHE A 200 -0.21 -9.49 6.30
C PHE A 200 0.83 -8.53 5.71
N ALA A 201 2.10 -8.94 5.72
CA ALA A 201 3.20 -8.21 5.11
C ALA A 201 3.87 -9.03 4.00
N ILE A 202 4.35 -8.34 2.96
CA ILE A 202 5.10 -8.89 1.83
C ILE A 202 6.25 -7.92 1.52
N GLU A 203 7.38 -8.46 1.07
CA GLU A 203 8.56 -7.69 0.70
C GLU A 203 9.02 -8.09 -0.70
N TYR A 204 9.31 -7.10 -1.55
CA TYR A 204 9.90 -7.30 -2.88
C TYR A 204 11.26 -6.64 -2.95
N ASN A 205 12.22 -7.33 -3.55
CA ASN A 205 13.34 -6.63 -4.19
C ASN A 205 12.82 -6.08 -5.51
N ILE A 206 12.78 -4.75 -5.64
CA ILE A 206 12.23 -4.08 -6.82
C ILE A 206 13.31 -3.59 -7.80
N GLY A 207 14.57 -3.94 -7.52
CA GLY A 207 15.73 -3.65 -8.36
C GLY A 207 16.52 -2.42 -7.93
N GLN A 208 17.30 -1.89 -8.88
CA GLN A 208 18.23 -0.78 -8.66
C GLN A 208 17.79 0.49 -9.40
N ALA A 209 17.86 1.63 -8.73
CA ALA A 209 17.70 2.96 -9.31
C ALA A 209 18.53 3.97 -8.51
N LEU A 210 19.04 5.01 -9.17
CA LEU A 210 19.93 6.00 -8.54
C LEU A 210 21.16 5.36 -7.87
N ASP A 211 21.73 4.33 -8.51
CA ASP A 211 22.85 3.51 -8.04
C ASP A 211 22.66 2.78 -6.70
N ILE A 212 21.42 2.66 -6.23
CA ILE A 212 21.11 1.93 -4.99
C ILE A 212 20.01 0.91 -5.23
N GLU A 213 20.04 -0.16 -4.45
CA GLU A 213 18.97 -1.15 -4.42
C GLU A 213 17.77 -0.61 -3.65
N TRP A 214 16.58 -0.99 -4.11
CA TRP A 214 15.31 -0.63 -3.52
C TRP A 214 14.50 -1.88 -3.20
N GLU A 215 13.78 -1.82 -2.09
CA GLU A 215 12.76 -2.79 -1.73
C GLU A 215 11.39 -2.11 -1.67
N MET A 216 10.35 -2.91 -1.90
CA MET A 216 8.96 -2.54 -1.67
C MET A 216 8.41 -3.37 -0.52
N LEU A 217 7.79 -2.69 0.42
CA LEU A 217 7.11 -3.23 1.59
C LEU A 217 5.61 -3.10 1.35
N LEU A 218 4.89 -4.21 1.33
CA LEU A 218 3.44 -4.22 1.12
C LEU A 218 2.75 -4.73 2.37
N TRP A 219 1.73 -4.01 2.82
CA TRP A 219 0.85 -4.46 3.89
C TRP A 219 -0.59 -4.54 3.38
N GLY A 220 -1.19 -5.72 3.45
CA GLY A 220 -2.63 -5.88 3.19
C GLY A 220 -3.38 -5.88 4.51
N ILE A 221 -4.11 -4.80 4.76
CA ILE A 221 -4.83 -4.53 6.01
C ILE A 221 -6.32 -4.79 5.78
N TYR A 222 -6.94 -5.56 6.66
CA TYR A 222 -8.35 -5.97 6.55
C TYR A 222 -8.96 -6.13 7.94
N ARG A 223 -10.28 -5.98 8.04
CA ARG A 223 -11.02 -6.36 9.26
C ARG A 223 -11.25 -7.88 9.23
N GLY A 224 -11.16 -8.54 10.39
CA GLY A 224 -11.33 -10.00 10.48
C GLY A 224 -12.61 -10.48 9.80
N PHE A 225 -12.54 -11.66 9.17
CA PHE A 225 -13.73 -12.39 8.75
C PHE A 225 -14.22 -13.13 9.98
N ASP A 226 -15.42 -12.83 10.46
CA ASP A 226 -16.10 -13.79 11.31
C ASP A 226 -16.26 -15.05 10.45
N THR A 227 -15.51 -16.09 10.78
CA THR A 227 -15.60 -17.43 10.19
C THR A 227 -16.87 -18.12 10.64
#